data_AF-A0A919IFC4-F1
#
_entry.id   AF-A0A919IFC4-F1
#
_cell.length_a   1.000
_cell.length_b   1.000
_cell.length_c   1.000
_cell.angle_alpha   90.00
_cell.angle_beta   90.00
_cell.angle_gamma   90.00
#
_symmetry.space_group_name_H-M   'P 1'
#
loop_
_entity.id
_entity.type
_entity.pdbx_description
1 polymer ?
#
loop_
_entity_poly.entity_id
_entity_poly.type
_entity_poly.pdbx_seq_one_letter_code
_entity_poly.pdbx_strand_id
1 'polypeptide(L)'
;MRPDVLVGPSDWLVEQFGDRIADELWTRVPEALSTAIDREVHAHSAMTQTVERVLGNPRWALPYEELVLFLGTLPGAEIISVPRSVYQLVLINGHIVVPWCYGQSARLSMADAEVGRSFGRLARELLGRFGPPWRRSPVESPLPLDAVDEREVAKICAAIARIEPKPEVVIAGYAGAPNLGLLRACLGEVKSTDNGTLNWSHLDDLPLPPPVIPRPRRMQFP
;
A
#
# COMPACT_ATOMS: atom_id res chain seq x y z
N MET A 1 5.32 3.66 24.72
CA MET A 1 6.53 3.04 24.16
C MET A 1 6.45 3.12 22.66
N ARG A 2 7.42 3.75 21.98
CA ARG A 2 7.55 3.59 20.52
C ARG A 2 8.04 2.15 20.33
N PRO A 3 7.37 1.29 19.54
CA PRO A 3 7.96 0.00 19.21
C PRO A 3 9.30 0.28 18.51
N ASP A 4 10.29 -0.54 18.83
CA ASP A 4 11.66 -0.40 18.35
C ASP A 4 11.65 -0.31 16.81
N VAL A 5 11.92 0.88 16.28
CA VAL A 5 12.09 1.07 14.84
C VAL A 5 13.33 0.25 14.47
N LEU A 6 13.13 -0.81 13.69
CA LEU A 6 14.23 -1.67 13.26
C LEU A 6 15.29 -0.79 12.56
N VAL A 7 16.56 -1.04 12.86
CA VAL A 7 17.69 -0.26 12.33
C VAL A 7 18.02 -0.67 10.88
N GLY A 8 17.29 -1.64 10.34
CA GLY A 8 17.43 -2.18 8.98
C GLY A 8 16.30 -3.18 8.69
N PRO A 9 16.31 -3.82 7.51
CA PRO A 9 15.30 -4.81 7.16
C PRO A 9 15.29 -5.97 8.16
N SER A 10 14.11 -6.52 8.42
CA SER A 10 13.97 -7.72 9.25
C SER A 10 14.55 -8.95 8.55
N ASP A 11 14.87 -9.99 9.33
CA ASP A 11 15.32 -11.28 8.79
C ASP A 11 14.31 -11.85 7.80
N TRP A 12 13.00 -11.71 8.08
CA TRP A 12 11.94 -12.14 7.16
C TRP A 12 12.02 -11.40 5.82
N LEU A 13 12.23 -10.08 5.82
CA LEU A 13 12.31 -9.32 4.59
C LEU A 13 13.53 -9.73 3.75
N VAL A 14 14.66 -9.99 4.41
CA VAL A 14 15.88 -10.51 3.79
C VAL A 14 15.66 -11.92 3.23
N GLU A 15 14.94 -12.79 3.94
CA GLU A 15 14.61 -14.14 3.47
C GLU A 15 13.71 -14.11 2.22
N GLN A 16 12.69 -13.25 2.18
CA GLN A 16 11.73 -13.19 1.07
C GLN A 16 12.27 -12.47 -0.16
N PHE A 17 12.98 -11.36 0.05
CA PHE A 17 13.40 -10.47 -1.04
C PHE A 17 14.91 -10.52 -1.33
N GLY A 18 15.70 -11.13 -0.44
CA GLY A 18 17.15 -11.05 -0.49
C GLY A 18 17.67 -9.72 0.04
N ASP A 19 18.87 -9.77 0.62
CA ASP A 19 19.54 -8.67 1.34
C ASP A 19 19.42 -7.30 0.64
N ARG A 20 19.90 -7.22 -0.61
CA ARG A 20 19.93 -5.96 -1.36
C ARG A 20 18.54 -5.39 -1.66
N ILE A 21 17.55 -6.23 -1.96
CA ILE A 21 16.19 -5.76 -2.28
C ILE A 21 15.45 -5.42 -0.98
N ALA A 22 15.69 -6.16 0.09
CA ALA A 22 15.13 -5.88 1.41
C ALA A 22 15.52 -4.48 1.90
N ASP A 23 16.80 -4.09 1.77
CA ASP A 23 17.29 -2.74 2.09
C ASP A 23 16.58 -1.65 1.25
N GLU A 24 16.41 -1.91 -0.04
CA GLU A 24 15.75 -0.97 -0.94
C GLU A 24 14.24 -0.86 -0.63
N LEU A 25 13.56 -1.96 -0.32
CA LEU A 25 12.15 -1.96 0.11
C LEU A 25 11.97 -1.21 1.43
N TRP A 26 12.89 -1.41 2.37
CA TRP A 26 12.90 -0.74 3.67
C TRP A 26 12.84 0.78 3.55
N THR A 27 13.48 1.33 2.52
CA THR A 27 13.60 2.77 2.30
C THR A 27 12.59 3.29 1.26
N ARG A 28 12.41 2.59 0.14
CA ARG A 28 11.62 3.08 -1.00
C ARG A 28 10.12 2.95 -0.82
N VAL A 29 9.64 1.94 -0.09
CA VAL A 29 8.21 1.80 0.22
C VAL A 29 7.70 3.03 0.98
N PRO A 30 8.29 3.44 2.11
CA PRO A 30 7.80 4.61 2.84
C PRO A 30 8.00 5.92 2.05
N GLU A 31 9.04 6.05 1.23
CA GLU A 31 9.21 7.20 0.32
C GLU A 31 8.11 7.29 -0.74
N ALA A 32 7.76 6.17 -1.38
CA ALA A 32 6.68 6.10 -2.37
C ALA A 32 5.33 6.49 -1.75
N LEU A 33 5.03 5.96 -0.57
CA LEU A 33 3.78 6.25 0.14
C LEU A 33 3.71 7.71 0.60
N SER A 34 4.83 8.28 1.07
CA SER A 34 4.91 9.71 1.40
C SER A 34 4.68 10.57 0.16
N THR A 35 5.33 10.23 -0.97
CA THR A 35 5.18 10.95 -2.24
C THR A 35 3.75 10.91 -2.75
N ALA A 36 3.05 9.77 -2.59
CA ALA A 36 1.65 9.64 -2.98
C ALA A 36 0.77 10.63 -2.19
N ILE A 37 0.96 10.71 -0.85
CA ILE A 37 0.23 11.65 0.00
C ILE A 37 0.55 13.09 -0.39
N ASP A 38 1.81 13.43 -0.59
CA ASP A 38 2.23 14.79 -0.97
C ASP A 38 1.65 15.22 -2.31
N ARG A 39 1.69 14.35 -3.33
CA ARG A 39 1.09 14.62 -4.64
C ARG A 39 -0.42 14.86 -4.53
N GLU A 40 -1.11 14.08 -3.70
CA GLU A 40 -2.54 14.23 -3.47
C GLU A 40 -2.88 15.58 -2.81
N VAL A 41 -2.13 15.95 -1.77
CA VAL A 41 -2.27 17.24 -1.07
C VAL A 41 -2.02 18.41 -2.02
N HIS A 42 -0.99 18.31 -2.86
CA HIS A 42 -0.67 19.34 -3.85
C HIS A 42 -1.70 19.44 -4.97
N ALA A 43 -2.26 18.32 -5.43
CA ALA A 43 -3.33 18.31 -6.45
C ALA A 43 -4.62 18.96 -5.94
N HIS A 44 -4.89 18.86 -4.63
CA HIS A 44 -6.12 19.33 -4.00
C HIS A 44 -5.91 20.49 -3.01
N SER A 45 -4.84 21.27 -3.18
CA SER A 45 -4.43 22.32 -2.24
C SER A 45 -5.48 23.43 -2.02
N ALA A 46 -6.55 23.48 -2.82
CA ALA A 46 -7.65 24.43 -2.70
C ALA A 46 -8.89 23.88 -1.93
N MET A 47 -8.91 22.59 -1.55
CA MET A 47 -10.10 21.93 -0.98
C MET A 47 -9.75 20.97 0.18
N THR A 48 -9.56 21.50 1.38
CA THR A 48 -9.16 20.73 2.58
C THR A 48 -10.09 19.57 2.93
N GLN A 49 -11.41 19.71 2.71
CA GLN A 49 -12.39 18.66 3.03
C GLN A 49 -12.41 17.49 2.03
N THR A 50 -11.94 17.71 0.80
CA THR A 50 -11.94 16.66 -0.23
C THR A 50 -10.80 15.67 0.01
N VAL A 51 -9.63 16.16 0.45
CA VAL A 51 -8.40 15.34 0.61
C VAL A 51 -8.54 14.27 1.69
N GLU A 52 -9.19 14.60 2.82
CA GLU A 52 -9.45 13.63 3.90
C GLU A 52 -10.29 12.45 3.42
N ARG A 53 -11.23 12.68 2.49
CA ARG A 53 -12.03 11.63 1.86
C ARG A 53 -11.25 10.81 0.83
N VAL A 54 -10.21 11.37 0.21
CA VAL A 54 -9.41 10.66 -0.82
C VAL A 54 -8.41 9.70 -0.20
N LEU A 55 -7.74 10.06 0.91
CA LEU A 55 -6.76 9.16 1.55
C LEU A 55 -7.39 7.85 2.05
N GLY A 56 -8.65 7.88 2.46
CA GLY A 56 -9.43 6.68 2.82
C GLY A 56 -10.19 6.06 1.65
N ASN A 57 -10.04 6.58 0.43
CA ASN A 57 -10.74 6.09 -0.75
C ASN A 57 -10.01 4.87 -1.31
N PRO A 58 -10.63 3.68 -1.32
CA PRO A 58 -10.02 2.48 -1.89
C PRO A 58 -9.75 2.54 -3.41
N ARG A 59 -10.31 3.54 -4.11
CA ARG A 59 -10.06 3.81 -5.54
C ARG A 59 -8.89 4.78 -5.79
N TRP A 60 -8.16 5.15 -4.74
CA TRP A 60 -7.03 6.05 -4.86
C TRP A 60 -5.85 5.33 -5.53
N ALA A 61 -5.59 5.69 -6.80
CA ALA A 61 -4.58 5.04 -7.62
C ALA A 61 -3.14 5.50 -7.32
N LEU A 62 -2.94 6.70 -6.76
CA LEU A 62 -1.60 7.27 -6.54
C LEU A 62 -0.65 6.37 -5.73
N PRO A 63 -1.07 5.71 -4.63
CA PRO A 63 -0.18 4.79 -3.91
C PRO A 63 0.29 3.61 -4.78
N TYR A 64 -0.56 3.13 -5.69
CA TYR A 64 -0.17 2.07 -6.63
C TYR A 64 0.84 2.62 -7.66
N GLU A 65 0.58 3.79 -8.22
CA GLU A 65 1.49 4.46 -9.17
C GLU A 65 2.87 4.72 -8.56
N GLU A 66 2.93 5.29 -7.36
CA GLU A 66 4.20 5.61 -6.70
C GLU A 66 4.99 4.35 -6.32
N LEU A 67 4.32 3.30 -5.83
CA LEU A 67 5.00 2.03 -5.59
C LEU A 67 5.61 1.47 -6.88
N VAL A 68 4.92 1.56 -8.01
CA VAL A 68 5.45 1.12 -9.31
C VAL A 68 6.64 1.99 -9.75
N LEU A 69 6.57 3.32 -9.57
CA LEU A 69 7.67 4.22 -9.93
C LEU A 69 8.93 3.97 -9.10
N PHE A 70 8.79 3.81 -7.79
CA PHE A 70 9.93 3.62 -6.88
C PHE A 70 10.50 2.20 -6.94
N LEU A 71 9.62 1.19 -6.99
CA LEU A 71 10.02 -0.22 -6.88
C LEU A 71 10.23 -0.89 -8.23
N GLY A 72 9.60 -0.39 -9.30
CA GLY A 72 9.73 -0.96 -10.66
C GLY A 72 11.12 -0.80 -11.28
N THR A 73 12.01 -0.01 -10.67
CA THR A 73 13.42 0.12 -11.07
C THR A 73 14.34 -0.88 -10.36
N LEU A 74 13.82 -1.68 -9.42
CA LEU A 74 14.60 -2.66 -8.69
C LEU A 74 14.94 -3.87 -9.56
N PRO A 75 16.12 -4.50 -9.36
CA PRO A 75 16.45 -5.74 -10.05
C PRO A 75 15.40 -6.83 -9.75
N GLY A 76 14.88 -7.47 -10.79
CA GLY A 76 13.85 -8.51 -10.64
C GLY A 76 12.43 -7.98 -10.42
N ALA A 77 12.23 -6.66 -10.52
CA ALA A 77 10.89 -6.08 -10.50
C ALA A 77 10.20 -6.25 -11.87
N GLU A 78 8.96 -6.74 -11.84
CA GLU A 78 8.07 -6.81 -12.98
C GLU A 78 6.86 -5.92 -12.75
N ILE A 79 6.50 -5.12 -13.75
CA ILE A 79 5.33 -4.25 -13.70
C ILE A 79 4.15 -4.96 -14.35
N ILE A 80 3.16 -5.28 -13.54
CA ILE A 80 1.90 -5.84 -14.00
C ILE A 80 0.96 -4.68 -14.32
N SER A 81 0.74 -4.46 -15.61
CA SER A 81 -0.15 -3.43 -16.14
C SER A 81 -1.14 -4.07 -17.11
N VAL A 82 -2.43 -3.79 -16.92
CA VAL A 82 -3.48 -4.26 -17.83
C VAL A 82 -3.95 -3.09 -18.68
N PRO A 83 -4.11 -3.25 -20.01
CA PRO A 83 -4.64 -2.20 -20.87
C PRO A 83 -5.99 -1.67 -20.36
N ARG A 84 -6.07 -0.34 -20.23
CA ARG A 84 -7.23 0.41 -19.73
C ARG A 84 -7.58 0.14 -18.26
N SER A 85 -6.66 -0.38 -17.46
CA SER A 85 -6.81 -0.31 -16.00
C SER A 85 -6.04 0.87 -15.44
N VAL A 86 -6.64 1.50 -14.42
CA VAL A 86 -5.98 2.56 -13.65
C VAL A 86 -4.93 2.02 -12.67
N TYR A 87 -4.94 0.71 -12.37
CA TYR A 87 -4.01 0.11 -11.44
C TYR A 87 -2.82 -0.51 -12.18
N GLN A 88 -1.64 -0.20 -11.67
CA GLN A 88 -0.39 -0.89 -11.98
C GLN A 88 0.12 -1.52 -10.68
N LEU A 89 0.65 -2.72 -10.78
CA LEU A 89 1.20 -3.46 -9.64
C LEU A 89 2.66 -3.78 -9.91
N VAL A 90 3.45 -3.85 -8.85
CA VAL A 90 4.84 -4.28 -8.91
C VAL A 90 4.96 -5.66 -8.26
N LEU A 91 5.56 -6.58 -9.00
CA LEU A 91 5.92 -7.93 -8.58
C LEU A 91 7.42 -7.97 -8.38
N ILE A 92 7.89 -8.39 -7.20
CA ILE A 92 9.32 -8.49 -6.89
C ILE A 92 9.54 -9.82 -6.19
N ASN A 93 10.43 -10.66 -6.73
CA ASN A 93 10.74 -11.99 -6.19
C ASN A 93 9.48 -12.82 -5.86
N GLY A 94 8.48 -12.81 -6.75
CA GLY A 94 7.23 -13.57 -6.54
C GLY A 94 6.22 -12.89 -5.60
N HIS A 95 6.50 -11.70 -5.08
CA HIS A 95 5.59 -10.98 -4.18
C HIS A 95 5.00 -9.73 -4.82
N ILE A 96 3.69 -9.58 -4.76
CA ILE A 96 2.97 -8.40 -5.21
C ILE A 96 2.80 -7.45 -4.03
N VAL A 97 3.31 -6.23 -4.17
CA VAL A 97 3.19 -5.19 -3.14
C VAL A 97 1.89 -4.41 -3.34
N VAL A 98 0.99 -4.46 -2.35
CA VAL A 98 -0.33 -3.84 -2.42
C VAL A 98 -0.48 -2.77 -1.33
N PRO A 99 -0.73 -1.49 -1.69
CA PRO A 99 -0.88 -0.42 -0.70
C PRO A 99 -2.22 -0.52 0.04
N TRP A 100 -2.20 -0.19 1.33
CA TRP A 100 -3.41 -0.04 2.14
C TRP A 100 -3.30 1.12 3.13
N CYS A 101 -4.17 2.13 2.97
CA CYS A 101 -4.37 3.16 3.99
C CYS A 101 -5.24 2.59 5.12
N TYR A 102 -4.62 2.18 6.23
CA TYR A 102 -5.34 1.58 7.35
C TYR A 102 -5.83 2.62 8.37
N GLY A 103 -5.38 3.87 8.29
CA GLY A 103 -5.84 4.92 9.20
C GLY A 103 -5.21 6.29 8.98
N GLN A 104 -5.59 7.26 9.81
CA GLN A 104 -5.12 8.65 9.76
C GLN A 104 -4.43 9.08 11.06
N SER A 105 -3.94 8.12 11.85
CA SER A 105 -3.32 8.38 13.16
C SER A 105 -2.08 7.53 13.35
N ALA A 106 -1.01 8.14 13.84
CA ALA A 106 0.23 7.45 14.23
C ALA A 106 0.05 6.48 15.41
N ARG A 107 -1.09 6.54 16.11
CA ARG A 107 -1.42 5.62 17.22
C ARG A 107 -2.07 4.33 16.74
N LEU A 108 -2.51 4.27 15.48
CA LEU A 108 -3.12 3.07 14.92
C LEU A 108 -2.00 2.12 14.47
N SER A 109 -2.11 0.89 14.95
CA SER A 109 -1.32 -0.24 14.46
C SER A 109 -2.03 -0.87 13.27
N MET A 110 -1.26 -1.30 12.28
CA MET A 110 -1.80 -2.10 11.17
C MET A 110 -2.31 -3.47 11.66
N ALA A 111 -1.69 -4.01 12.72
CA ALA A 111 -2.09 -5.29 13.31
C ALA A 111 -3.54 -5.27 13.85
N ASP A 112 -3.96 -4.11 14.38
CA ASP A 112 -5.27 -3.93 15.02
C ASP A 112 -6.29 -3.27 14.09
N ALA A 113 -5.91 -2.99 12.84
CA ALA A 113 -6.75 -2.25 11.91
C ALA A 113 -7.86 -3.14 11.33
N GLU A 114 -9.11 -2.66 11.41
CA GLU A 114 -10.26 -3.34 10.81
C GLU A 114 -10.22 -3.22 9.28
N VAL A 115 -10.50 -4.34 8.61
CA VAL A 115 -10.62 -4.42 7.15
C VAL A 115 -11.99 -3.89 6.73
N GLY A 116 -12.18 -2.59 6.90
CA GLY A 116 -13.40 -1.87 6.53
C GLY A 116 -13.40 -1.40 5.08
N ARG A 117 -14.12 -0.31 4.81
CA ARG A 117 -14.19 0.31 3.47
C ARG A 117 -12.83 0.81 2.94
N SER A 118 -11.87 1.04 3.82
CA SER A 118 -10.51 1.50 3.48
C SER A 118 -9.66 0.43 2.79
N PHE A 119 -9.95 -0.85 3.05
CA PHE A 119 -9.29 -1.94 2.33
C PHE A 119 -9.93 -2.10 0.96
N GLY A 120 -9.19 -1.78 -0.10
CA GLY A 120 -9.77 -1.72 -1.45
C GLY A 120 -10.22 -3.06 -2.01
N ARG A 121 -11.14 -3.03 -3.00
CA ARG A 121 -11.62 -4.28 -3.64
C ARG A 121 -10.50 -5.03 -4.34
N LEU A 122 -9.56 -4.32 -4.98
CA LEU A 122 -8.39 -4.96 -5.59
C LEU A 122 -7.58 -5.72 -4.53
N ALA A 123 -7.23 -5.08 -3.42
CA ALA A 123 -6.53 -5.73 -2.31
C ALA A 123 -7.29 -6.94 -1.75
N ARG A 124 -8.62 -6.85 -1.58
CA ARG A 124 -9.48 -7.97 -1.18
C ARG A 124 -9.47 -9.13 -2.18
N GLU A 125 -9.63 -8.85 -3.47
CA GLU A 125 -9.64 -9.88 -4.51
C GLU A 125 -8.26 -10.51 -4.70
N LEU A 126 -7.19 -9.73 -4.55
CA LEU A 126 -5.82 -10.25 -4.58
C LEU A 126 -5.57 -11.18 -3.40
N LEU A 127 -5.89 -10.78 -2.16
CA LEU A 127 -5.75 -11.67 -1.02
C LEU A 127 -6.67 -12.90 -1.10
N GLY A 128 -7.91 -12.73 -1.58
CA GLY A 128 -8.84 -13.85 -1.72
C GLY A 128 -8.41 -14.91 -2.75
N ARG A 129 -7.64 -14.52 -3.77
CA ARG A 129 -7.19 -15.44 -4.85
C ARG A 129 -5.75 -15.90 -4.69
N PHE A 130 -4.88 -15.01 -4.21
CA PHE A 130 -3.43 -15.21 -4.15
C PHE A 130 -2.88 -15.28 -2.72
N GLY A 131 -3.61 -14.77 -1.73
CA GLY A 131 -3.30 -14.92 -0.32
C GLY A 131 -3.96 -16.14 0.33
N PRO A 132 -3.89 -16.23 1.68
CA PRO A 132 -4.54 -17.28 2.44
C PRO A 132 -6.08 -17.20 2.37
N PRO A 133 -6.81 -18.29 2.70
CA PRO A 133 -8.26 -18.35 2.52
C PRO A 133 -9.00 -17.23 3.25
N TRP A 134 -9.66 -16.36 2.49
CA TRP A 134 -10.41 -15.25 3.06
C TRP A 134 -11.83 -15.63 3.46
N ARG A 135 -12.14 -15.67 4.76
CA ARG A 135 -13.53 -15.86 5.22
C ARG A 135 -14.26 -14.53 5.20
N ARG A 136 -15.12 -14.34 4.20
CA ARG A 136 -15.99 -13.15 4.12
C ARG A 136 -16.93 -13.14 5.32
N SER A 137 -16.88 -12.08 6.13
CA SER A 137 -17.94 -11.84 7.12
C SER A 137 -19.25 -11.56 6.37
N PRO A 138 -20.39 -12.16 6.77
CA PRO A 138 -21.71 -11.85 6.19
C PRO A 138 -22.12 -10.38 6.28
N VAL A 139 -21.44 -9.60 7.14
CA VAL A 139 -21.71 -8.17 7.41
C VAL A 139 -20.96 -7.25 6.43
N GLU A 140 -19.94 -7.75 5.73
CA GLU A 140 -19.27 -6.99 4.67
C GLU A 140 -20.16 -6.94 3.42
N SER A 141 -21.08 -5.97 3.40
CA SER A 141 -21.76 -5.61 2.16
C SER A 141 -20.70 -5.21 1.13
N PRO A 142 -20.55 -5.93 0.01
CA PRO A 142 -19.61 -5.53 -1.03
C PRO A 142 -19.96 -4.09 -1.41
N LEU A 143 -18.99 -3.19 -1.28
CA LEU A 143 -19.15 -1.80 -1.69
C LEU A 143 -19.81 -1.80 -3.08
N PRO A 144 -20.97 -1.14 -3.28
CA PRO A 144 -21.60 -1.12 -4.60
C PRO A 144 -20.60 -0.55 -5.59
N LEU A 145 -20.35 -1.31 -6.66
CA LEU A 145 -19.38 -0.95 -7.67
C LEU A 145 -20.04 -0.42 -8.91
N ASP A 146 -19.32 0.45 -9.58
CA ASP A 146 -19.53 0.68 -11.00
C ASP A 146 -19.01 -0.55 -11.76
N ALA A 147 -19.76 -1.05 -12.74
CA ALA A 147 -19.43 -2.27 -13.50
C ALA A 147 -18.07 -2.21 -14.22
N VAL A 148 -17.47 -1.02 -14.35
CA VAL A 148 -16.14 -0.78 -14.91
C VAL A 148 -15.06 -1.34 -13.98
N ASP A 149 -15.14 -1.05 -12.68
CA ASP A 149 -14.15 -1.49 -11.69
C ASP A 149 -14.07 -3.01 -11.58
N GLU A 150 -15.22 -3.68 -11.64
CA GLU A 150 -15.27 -5.14 -11.54
C GLU A 150 -14.53 -5.82 -12.71
N ARG A 151 -14.71 -5.28 -13.92
CA ARG A 151 -14.03 -5.79 -15.11
C ARG A 151 -12.53 -5.52 -15.05
N GLU A 152 -12.11 -4.39 -14.52
CA GLU A 152 -10.69 -4.07 -14.36
C GLU A 152 -10.00 -4.99 -13.36
N VAL A 153 -10.56 -5.12 -12.15
CA VAL A 153 -10.02 -6.02 -11.11
C VAL A 153 -9.96 -7.46 -11.62
N ALA A 154 -10.99 -7.92 -12.31
CA ALA A 154 -11.01 -9.27 -12.89
C ALA A 154 -9.87 -9.50 -13.91
N LYS A 155 -9.56 -8.50 -14.75
CA LYS A 155 -8.46 -8.60 -15.72
C LYS A 155 -7.10 -8.61 -15.04
N ILE A 156 -6.90 -7.80 -14.00
CA ILE A 156 -5.65 -7.79 -13.22
C ILE A 156 -5.43 -9.15 -12.57
N CYS A 157 -6.45 -9.68 -11.88
CA CYS A 157 -6.38 -11.01 -11.29
C CYS A 157 -6.12 -12.09 -12.34
N ALA A 158 -6.69 -11.98 -13.55
CA ALA A 158 -6.43 -12.92 -14.64
C ALA A 158 -5.00 -12.82 -15.20
N ALA A 159 -4.40 -11.64 -15.22
CA ALA A 159 -3.01 -11.44 -15.61
C ALA A 159 -2.06 -12.08 -14.59
N ILE A 160 -2.31 -11.84 -13.29
CA ILE A 160 -1.52 -12.40 -12.19
C ILE A 160 -1.64 -13.93 -12.14
N ALA A 161 -2.82 -14.48 -12.41
CA ALA A 161 -3.04 -15.94 -12.39
C ALA A 161 -2.23 -16.71 -13.44
N ARG A 162 -1.62 -16.03 -14.41
CA ARG A 162 -0.75 -16.66 -15.44
C ARG A 162 0.72 -16.72 -15.02
N ILE A 163 1.08 -16.10 -13.90
CA ILE A 163 2.45 -16.03 -13.40
C ILE A 163 2.74 -17.32 -12.63
N GLU A 164 3.83 -17.98 -13.01
CA GLU A 164 4.35 -19.17 -12.34
C GLU A 164 5.79 -18.91 -11.84
N PRO A 165 6.12 -19.20 -10.57
CA PRO A 165 5.22 -19.71 -9.52
C PRO A 165 4.13 -18.70 -9.14
N LYS A 166 3.06 -19.19 -8.53
CA LYS A 166 1.94 -18.36 -8.12
C LYS A 166 2.44 -17.28 -7.15
N PRO A 167 2.19 -15.99 -7.43
CA PRO A 167 2.72 -14.93 -6.60
C PRO A 167 1.96 -14.81 -5.28
N GLU A 168 2.67 -14.35 -4.27
CA GLU A 168 2.14 -14.04 -2.93
C GLU A 168 1.86 -12.54 -2.81
N VAL A 169 1.07 -12.16 -1.81
CA VAL A 169 0.63 -10.77 -1.62
C VAL A 169 1.20 -10.22 -0.33
N VAL A 170 1.95 -9.13 -0.45
CA VAL A 170 2.48 -8.37 0.67
C VAL A 170 1.76 -7.03 0.73
N ILE A 171 1.31 -6.64 1.92
CA ILE A 171 0.59 -5.39 2.12
C ILE A 171 1.57 -4.32 2.58
N ALA A 172 1.70 -3.25 1.78
CA ALA A 172 2.34 -2.01 2.16
C ALA A 172 1.31 -1.11 2.86
N GLY A 173 1.17 -1.32 4.17
CA GLY A 173 0.24 -0.57 5.00
C GLY A 173 0.76 0.82 5.34
N TYR A 174 -0.11 1.81 5.44
CA TYR A 174 0.24 3.11 5.98
C TYR A 174 -0.90 3.78 6.72
N ALA A 175 -0.51 4.64 7.66
CA ALA A 175 -1.36 5.68 8.18
C ALA A 175 -0.85 7.03 7.68
N GLY A 176 -1.75 7.90 7.21
CA GLY A 176 -1.39 9.21 6.69
C GLY A 176 -2.51 10.23 6.85
N ALA A 177 -2.14 11.50 6.97
CA ALA A 177 -3.10 12.59 7.06
C ALA A 177 -2.68 13.76 6.15
N PRO A 178 -3.61 14.51 5.53
CA PRO A 178 -3.27 15.51 4.51
C PRO A 178 -2.30 16.60 5.01
N ASN A 179 -2.42 17.00 6.27
CA ASN A 179 -1.60 18.08 6.85
C ASN A 179 -0.35 17.59 7.57
N LEU A 180 -0.23 16.27 7.80
CA LEU A 180 0.85 15.67 8.58
C LEU A 180 1.71 14.72 7.75
N GLY A 181 1.32 14.45 6.51
CA GLY A 181 2.00 13.49 5.64
C GLY A 181 1.83 12.06 6.10
N LEU A 182 2.84 11.24 5.82
CA LEU A 182 2.95 9.86 6.26
C LEU A 182 3.21 9.78 7.77
N LEU A 183 2.33 9.10 8.50
CA LEU A 183 2.36 8.99 9.96
C LEU A 183 2.92 7.66 10.45
N ARG A 184 2.69 6.59 9.69
CA ARG A 184 3.26 5.25 9.87
C ARG A 184 3.29 4.55 8.52
N ALA A 185 4.29 3.70 8.31
CA ALA A 185 4.35 2.77 7.19
C ALA A 185 4.74 1.39 7.72
N CYS A 186 4.14 0.36 7.15
CA CYS A 186 4.34 -1.01 7.54
C CYS A 186 4.41 -1.90 6.30
N LEU A 187 5.13 -3.01 6.39
CA LEU A 187 5.13 -4.07 5.39
C LEU A 187 4.74 -5.37 6.05
N GLY A 188 3.71 -6.04 5.55
CA GLY A 188 3.16 -7.21 6.23
C GLY A 188 2.73 -8.31 5.27
N GLU A 189 2.96 -9.54 5.70
CA GLU A 189 2.47 -10.75 5.04
C GLU A 189 1.27 -11.28 5.84
N VAL A 190 0.18 -11.55 5.11
CA VAL A 190 -1.05 -12.04 5.70
C VAL A 190 -0.98 -13.57 5.80
N LYS A 191 -1.16 -14.10 7.01
CA LYS A 191 -1.20 -15.54 7.29
C LYS A 191 -2.60 -16.12 7.19
N SER A 192 -3.58 -15.40 7.68
CA SER A 192 -4.99 -15.78 7.60
C SER A 192 -5.86 -14.55 7.78
N THR A 193 -7.15 -14.69 7.46
CA THR A 193 -8.11 -13.62 7.71
C THR A 193 -9.31 -14.18 8.45
N ASP A 194 -9.74 -13.46 9.48
CA ASP A 194 -10.83 -13.87 10.35
C ASP A 194 -11.77 -12.68 10.59
N ASN A 195 -13.05 -12.86 10.27
CA ASN A 195 -14.12 -11.93 10.60
C ASN A 195 -13.83 -10.43 10.35
N GLY A 196 -13.20 -10.08 9.23
CA GLY A 196 -12.89 -8.69 8.88
C GLY A 196 -11.60 -8.14 9.51
N THR A 197 -10.76 -9.01 10.05
CA THR A 197 -9.40 -8.70 10.53
C THR A 197 -8.34 -9.50 9.78
N LEU A 198 -7.14 -8.93 9.66
CA LEU A 198 -5.98 -9.59 9.07
C LEU A 198 -5.11 -10.16 10.18
N ASN A 199 -4.82 -11.47 10.11
CA ASN A 199 -3.79 -12.08 10.94
C ASN A 199 -2.49 -12.13 10.13
N TRP A 200 -1.44 -11.59 10.72
CA TRP A 200 -0.14 -11.43 10.07
C TRP A 200 0.76 -12.62 10.39
N SER A 201 1.45 -13.18 9.38
CA SER A 201 2.60 -14.06 9.61
C SER A 201 3.79 -13.21 10.05
N HIS A 202 3.93 -12.08 9.39
CA HIS A 202 4.97 -11.10 9.63
C HIS A 202 4.46 -9.69 9.42
N LEU A 203 4.97 -8.75 10.21
CA LEU A 203 4.63 -7.33 10.11
C LEU A 203 5.81 -6.49 10.60
N ASP A 204 6.39 -5.72 9.68
CA ASP A 204 7.45 -4.76 9.98
C ASP A 204 6.92 -3.33 9.99
N ASP A 205 7.31 -2.56 11.00
CA ASP A 205 7.20 -1.10 10.99
C ASP A 205 8.39 -0.52 10.20
N LEU A 206 8.10 0.16 9.09
CA LEU A 206 9.10 0.78 8.23
C LEU A 206 9.51 2.16 8.77
N PRO A 207 10.76 2.61 8.52
CA PRO A 207 11.20 3.94 8.90
C PRO A 207 10.38 4.98 8.13
N LEU A 208 9.98 6.04 8.83
CA LEU A 208 9.40 7.18 8.14
C LEU A 208 10.51 7.97 7.43
N PRO A 209 10.27 8.45 6.20
CA PRO A 209 11.21 9.33 5.56
C PRO A 209 11.34 10.60 6.41
N PRO A 210 12.51 11.27 6.39
CA PRO A 210 12.65 12.53 7.08
C PRO A 210 11.55 13.50 6.59
N PRO A 211 10.91 14.26 7.49
CA PRO A 211 9.87 15.19 7.08
C PRO A 211 10.44 16.13 6.03
N VAL A 212 9.78 16.22 4.87
CA VAL A 212 10.13 17.18 3.83
C VAL A 212 9.79 18.56 4.39
N ILE A 213 10.73 19.19 5.08
CA ILE A 213 10.59 20.58 5.52
C ILE A 213 10.46 21.40 4.22
N PRO A 214 9.32 22.07 3.97
CA PRO A 214 9.20 22.89 2.78
C PRO A 214 10.31 23.93 2.83
N ARG A 215 11.20 23.95 1.83
CA ARG A 215 12.19 25.03 1.72
C ARG A 215 11.42 26.34 1.72
N PRO A 216 11.76 27.32 2.58
CA PRO A 216 11.06 28.59 2.60
C PRO A 216 11.08 29.14 1.18
N ARG A 217 9.89 29.37 0.60
CA ARG A 217 9.76 30.08 -0.67
C ARG A 217 10.61 31.33 -0.53
N ARG A 218 11.65 31.48 -1.35
CA ARG A 218 12.39 32.74 -1.45
C ARG A 218 11.34 33.81 -1.71
N MET A 219 11.07 34.64 -0.70
CA MET A 219 10.29 35.86 -0.91
C MET A 219 11.09 36.67 -1.92
N GLN A 220 10.63 36.70 -3.17
CA GLN A 220 11.02 37.74 -4.09
C GLN A 220 10.39 39.02 -3.53
N PHE A 221 11.20 39.80 -2.83
CA PHE A 221 10.85 41.18 -2.54
C PHE A 221 11.01 41.98 -3.85
N PRO A 222 10.03 42.85 -4.19
CA PRO A 222 10.15 43.79 -5.30
C PRO A 222 11.25 44.82 -5.06
#